data_AF-A0A9P0D068-F1
#
_entry.id   AF-A0A9P0D068-F1
#
_cell.length_a   1.000
_cell.length_b   1.000
_cell.length_c   1.000
_cell.angle_alpha   90.00
_cell.angle_beta   90.00
_cell.angle_gamma   90.00
#
_symmetry.space_group_name_H-M   'P 1'
#
loop_
_entity.id
_entity.type
_entity.pdbx_description
1 polymer ?
#
loop_
_entity_poly.entity_id
_entity_poly.type
_entity_poly.pdbx_seq_one_letter_code
_entity_poly.pdbx_strand_id
1 'polypeptide(L)'
;MIPILHRSVNVITLTNKCDKIEKNSAEFVVTCHLLQQGMPKSIVRDELLYLANYAEKISPKCSAAGFFIINRFILGALFSSVTTYLIICIQFNISESQNS
;
A
#
# COMPACT_ATOMS: atom_id res chain seq x y z
N MET A 1 -19.16 -0.63 19.40
CA MET A 1 -19.11 -1.20 18.04
C MET A 1 -18.81 -0.16 16.96
N ILE A 2 -19.53 0.97 16.89
CA ILE A 2 -19.33 2.08 15.92
C ILE A 2 -17.88 2.65 15.86
N PRO A 3 -17.18 2.95 16.98
CA PRO A 3 -15.84 3.55 16.91
C PRO A 3 -14.74 2.59 16.44
N ILE A 4 -14.94 1.28 16.58
CA ILE A 4 -13.98 0.25 16.15
C ILE A 4 -14.05 0.10 14.63
N LEU A 5 -15.27 0.04 14.07
CA LEU A 5 -15.51 0.04 12.63
C LEU A 5 -14.91 1.27 11.94
N HIS A 6 -15.10 2.45 12.53
CA HIS A 6 -14.53 3.69 11.98
C HIS A 6 -12.99 3.66 11.90
N ARG A 7 -12.31 3.13 12.93
CA ARG A 7 -10.85 2.98 12.92
C ARG A 7 -10.37 2.00 11.85
N SER A 8 -11.06 0.87 11.70
CA SER A 8 -10.72 -0.12 10.68
C SER A 8 -10.88 0.43 9.26
N VAL A 9 -11.94 1.19 9.00
CA VAL A 9 -12.16 1.86 7.70
C VAL A 9 -11.03 2.84 7.40
N ASN A 10 -10.59 3.64 8.37
CA ASN A 10 -9.49 4.59 8.18
C ASN A 10 -8.17 3.91 7.80
N VAL A 11 -7.85 2.75 8.41
CA VAL A 11 -6.64 1.98 8.07
C VAL A 11 -6.72 1.47 6.63
N ILE A 12 -7.88 0.97 6.20
CA ILE A 12 -8.11 0.51 4.83
C ILE A 12 -7.97 1.67 3.84
N THR A 13 -8.61 2.81 4.10
CA THR A 13 -8.54 3.98 3.23
C THR A 13 -7.12 4.53 3.14
N LEU A 14 -6.39 4.62 4.26
CA LEU A 14 -5.00 5.06 4.27
C LEU A 14 -4.13 4.12 3.45
N THR A 15 -4.24 2.81 3.68
CA THR A 15 -3.44 1.80 2.96
C THR A 15 -3.69 1.85 1.46
N ASN A 16 -4.95 2.00 1.03
CA ASN A 16 -5.28 2.14 -0.38
C ASN A 16 -4.76 3.43 -1.00
N LYS A 17 -4.77 4.55 -0.26
CA LYS A 17 -4.19 5.81 -0.73
C LYS A 17 -2.67 5.70 -0.88
N CYS A 18 -2.00 5.10 0.09
CA CYS A 18 -0.57 4.82 0.03
C CYS A 18 -0.21 3.94 -1.19
N ASP A 19 -0.90 2.81 -1.36
CA ASP A 19 -0.71 1.90 -2.49
C ASP A 19 -0.95 2.61 -3.85
N LYS A 20 -1.95 3.50 -3.92
CA LYS A 20 -2.23 4.28 -5.12
C LYS A 20 -1.16 5.33 -5.40
N ILE A 21 -0.62 5.99 -4.37
CA ILE A 21 0.48 6.96 -4.52
C ILE A 21 1.72 6.28 -5.09
N GLU A 22 2.09 5.11 -4.55
CA GLU A 22 3.25 4.34 -5.04
C GLU A 22 3.07 3.91 -6.50
N LYS A 23 1.88 3.39 -6.85
CA LYS A 23 1.56 2.98 -8.24
C LYS A 23 1.55 4.15 -9.21
N ASN A 24 0.92 5.26 -8.83
CA ASN A 24 0.87 6.46 -9.67
C ASN A 24 2.26 7.03 -9.91
N SER A 25 3.16 6.98 -8.93
CA SER A 25 4.56 7.39 -9.08
C SER A 25 5.29 6.50 -10.09
N ALA A 26 5.14 5.18 -10.01
CA ALA A 26 5.72 4.26 -10.96
C ALA A 26 5.16 4.46 -12.39
N GLU A 27 3.85 4.65 -12.52
CA GLU A 27 3.18 4.91 -13.80
C GLU A 27 3.65 6.23 -14.43
N PHE A 28 3.90 7.27 -13.61
CA PHE A 28 4.46 8.54 -14.07
C PHE A 28 5.84 8.35 -14.72
N VAL A 29 6.75 7.62 -14.06
CA VAL A 29 8.09 7.33 -14.60
C VAL A 29 8.01 6.58 -15.93
N VAL A 30 7.16 5.55 -16.00
CA VAL A 30 6.93 4.79 -17.24
C VAL A 30 6.39 5.70 -18.35
N THR A 31 5.44 6.58 -18.02
CA THR A 31 4.86 7.53 -18.97
C THR A 31 5.92 8.49 -19.51
N CYS A 32 6.82 9.02 -18.66
CA CYS A 32 7.92 9.86 -19.11
C CYS A 32 8.86 9.12 -20.09
N HIS A 33 9.19 7.86 -19.83
CA HIS A 33 10.02 7.07 -20.75
C HIS A 33 9.31 6.76 -22.08
N LEU A 34 8.01 6.47 -22.06
CA LEU A 34 7.23 6.23 -23.29
C LEU A 34 7.17 7.49 -24.16
N LEU A 35 6.92 8.65 -23.56
CA LEU A 35 6.93 9.93 -24.25
C LEU A 35 8.32 10.28 -24.80
N GLN A 36 9.38 9.96 -24.06
CA GLN A 36 10.76 10.17 -24.49
C GLN A 36 11.09 9.34 -25.74
N GLN A 37 10.65 8.08 -25.80
CA GLN A 37 10.89 7.19 -26.95
C GLN A 37 10.23 7.69 -28.24
N GLY A 38 9.08 8.35 -28.13
CA GLY A 38 8.36 8.94 -29.25
C GLY A 38 8.97 10.25 -29.78
N MET A 39 9.96 10.84 -29.11
CA MET A 39 10.51 12.15 -29.48
C MET A 39 11.85 12.06 -30.26
N PRO A 40 12.05 12.94 -31.26
CA PRO A 40 13.35 13.12 -31.89
C PRO A 40 14.38 13.63 -30.87
N LYS A 41 15.68 13.41 -31.17
CA LYS A 41 16.78 13.95 -30.34
C LYS A 41 16.64 15.47 -30.26
N SER A 42 16.31 15.95 -29.07
CA SER A 42 15.97 17.34 -28.79
C SER A 42 16.22 17.63 -27.31
N ILE A 43 16.35 18.91 -26.97
CA ILE A 43 16.52 19.34 -25.57
C ILE A 43 15.35 18.85 -24.70
N VAL A 44 14.13 18.87 -25.24
CA VAL A 44 12.91 18.40 -24.57
C VAL A 44 13.01 16.91 -24.21
N ARG A 45 13.63 16.08 -25.08
CA ARG A 45 13.86 14.66 -24.79
C ARG A 45 14.81 14.46 -23.60
N ASP A 46 15.85 15.27 -23.50
CA ASP A 46 16.82 15.19 -22.42
C ASP A 46 16.23 15.69 -21.10
N GLU A 47 15.40 16.74 -21.14
CA GLU A 47 14.62 17.21 -19.99
C GLU A 47 13.62 16.15 -19.52
N LEU A 48 12.95 15.45 -20.43
CA LEU A 48 12.01 14.38 -20.07
C LEU A 48 12.71 13.18 -19.43
N LEU A 49 13.91 12.85 -19.90
CA LEU A 49 14.77 11.83 -19.28
C LEU A 49 15.21 12.26 -17.87
N TYR A 50 15.62 13.51 -17.72
CA TYR A 50 15.97 14.06 -16.42
C TYR A 50 14.78 14.00 -15.45
N LEU A 51 13.58 14.36 -15.91
CA LEU A 51 12.35 14.31 -15.12
C LEU A 51 11.99 12.87 -14.71
N ALA A 52 12.12 11.90 -15.62
CA ALA A 52 11.90 10.49 -15.33
C ALA A 52 12.85 9.98 -14.23
N ASN A 53 14.15 10.24 -14.39
CA ASN A 53 15.18 9.86 -13.41
C ASN A 53 14.98 10.55 -12.06
N TYR A 54 14.58 11.83 -12.08
CA TYR A 54 14.28 12.58 -10.86
C TYR A 54 13.08 11.97 -10.14
N ALA A 55 11.99 11.70 -10.87
CA ALA A 55 10.77 11.10 -10.32
C ALA A 55 11.01 9.70 -9.75
N GLU A 56 11.84 8.89 -10.39
CA GLU A 56 12.25 7.58 -9.86
C GLU A 56 12.99 7.74 -8.52
N LYS A 57 13.90 8.71 -8.42
CA LYS A 57 14.68 8.98 -7.20
C LYS A 57 13.81 9.48 -6.04
N ILE A 58 12.79 10.28 -6.32
CA ILE A 58 11.89 10.83 -5.30
C ILE A 58 10.65 9.97 -5.05
N SER A 59 10.54 8.81 -5.70
CA SER A 59 9.34 7.99 -5.65
C SER A 59 8.97 7.68 -4.20
N PRO A 60 7.78 8.13 -3.73
CA PRO A 60 7.38 7.95 -2.35
C PRO A 60 7.25 6.47 -2.03
N LYS A 61 7.74 6.07 -0.85
CA LYS A 61 7.41 4.79 -0.23
C LYS A 61 6.66 5.09 1.05
N CYS A 62 5.44 4.59 1.16
CA CYS A 62 4.65 4.74 2.37
C CYS A 62 5.09 3.66 3.36
N SER A 63 5.66 4.08 4.50
CA SER A 63 6.05 3.16 5.56
C SER A 63 5.42 3.57 6.89
N ALA A 64 5.00 2.57 7.66
CA ALA A 64 4.56 2.78 9.03
C ALA A 64 5.78 2.79 9.95
N ALA A 65 6.27 3.99 10.27
CA ALA A 65 7.39 4.24 11.18
C ALA A 65 8.67 3.42 10.87
N GLY A 66 8.86 3.02 9.60
CA GLY A 66 10.02 2.22 9.17
C GLY A 66 9.90 0.71 9.45
N PHE A 67 8.88 0.26 10.17
CA PHE A 67 8.72 -1.16 10.52
C PHE A 67 8.21 -2.00 9.34
N PHE A 68 7.31 -1.44 8.53
CA PHE A 68 6.74 -2.11 7.37
C PHE A 68 6.32 -1.13 6.29
N ILE A 69 6.32 -1.60 5.03
CA ILE A 69 5.87 -0.84 3.86
C ILE A 69 4.36 -1.00 3.75
N ILE A 70 3.63 0.11 3.75
CA ILE A 70 2.17 0.16 3.64
C ILE A 70 1.77 -0.18 2.20
N ASN A 71 1.47 -1.46 1.98
CA ASN A 71 0.95 -1.96 0.72
C ASN A 71 -0.35 -2.74 0.93
N ARG A 72 -1.03 -3.09 -0.17
CA ARG A 72 -2.29 -3.86 -0.09
C ARG A 72 -2.15 -5.23 0.56
N PHE A 73 -0.94 -5.82 0.57
CA PHE A 73 -0.68 -7.11 1.22
C PHE A 73 -0.84 -7.05 2.75
N ILE A 74 -0.52 -5.91 3.38
CA ILE A 74 -0.73 -5.72 4.82
C ILE A 74 -2.19 -5.86 5.21
N LEU A 75 -3.13 -5.41 4.37
CA LEU A 75 -4.55 -5.61 4.66
C LEU A 75 -4.88 -7.10 4.74
N GLY A 76 -4.35 -7.91 3.82
CA GLY A 76 -4.51 -9.36 3.86
C GLY A 76 -3.94 -9.99 5.13
N ALA A 77 -2.72 -9.60 5.53
CA ALA A 77 -2.10 -10.06 6.77
C ALA A 77 -2.91 -9.67 8.02
N LEU A 78 -3.43 -8.43 8.06
CA LEU A 78 -4.29 -7.95 9.14
C LEU A 78 -5.58 -8.75 9.22
N PHE A 79 -6.29 -8.94 8.11
CA PHE A 79 -7.51 -9.76 8.08
C PHE A 79 -7.24 -11.19 8.53
N SER A 80 -6.17 -11.81 8.03
CA SER A 80 -5.77 -13.15 8.46
C SER A 80 -5.52 -13.22 9.97
N SER A 81 -4.76 -12.28 10.53
CA SER A 81 -4.45 -12.25 11.96
C SER A 81 -5.70 -12.11 12.83
N VAL A 82 -6.63 -11.22 12.44
CA VAL A 82 -7.90 -11.01 13.13
C VAL A 82 -8.76 -12.27 13.07
N THR A 83 -8.88 -12.89 11.90
CA THR A 83 -9.62 -14.14 11.73
C THR A 83 -9.04 -15.27 12.56
N THR A 84 -7.71 -15.45 12.55
CA THR A 84 -7.02 -16.46 13.37
C THR A 84 -7.29 -16.23 14.85
N TYR A 85 -7.18 -15.00 15.34
CA TYR A 85 -7.42 -14.70 16.75
C TYR A 85 -8.88 -14.96 17.14
N LEU A 86 -9.83 -14.61 16.25
CA LEU A 86 -11.25 -14.87 16.47
C LEU A 86 -11.54 -16.37 16.57
N ILE A 87 -10.96 -17.18 15.68
CA ILE A 87 -11.09 -18.64 15.72
C ILE A 87 -10.57 -19.19 17.05
N ILE A 88 -9.38 -18.75 17.47
CA ILE A 88 -8.78 -19.16 18.74
C ILE A 88 -9.70 -18.81 19.91
N CYS A 89 -10.21 -17.58 19.97
CA CYS A 89 -11.14 -17.16 21.04
C CYS A 89 -12.42 -18.00 21.06
N ILE A 90 -13.00 -18.33 19.91
CA ILE A 90 -14.19 -19.18 19.82
C ILE A 90 -13.87 -20.58 20.33
N GLN A 91 -12.75 -21.17 19.92
CA GLN A 91 -12.33 -22.50 20.37
C GLN A 91 -12.14 -22.54 21.89
N PHE A 92 -11.45 -21.55 22.46
CA PHE A 92 -11.26 -21.45 23.91
C PHE A 92 -12.59 -21.34 24.67
N ASN A 93 -13.52 -20.51 24.20
CA ASN A 93 -14.81 -20.33 24.85
C ASN A 93 -15.66 -21.62 24.83
N ILE A 94 -15.66 -22.35 23.72
CA ILE A 94 -16.34 -23.64 23.60
C ILE A 94 -15.74 -24.64 24.59
N SER A 95 -14.41 -24.74 24.67
CA SER A 95 -13.73 -25.65 25.61
C SER A 95 -14.03 -25.34 27.07
N GLU A 96 -14.16 -24.06 27.44
CA GLU A 96 -14.53 -23.64 28.80
C GLU A 96 -15.97 -24.06 29.15
N SER A 97 -16.91 -23.89 28.21
CA SER A 97 -18.30 -24.28 28.41
C SER A 97 -18.57 -25.78 28.51
N GLN A 98 -17.65 -26.64 28.02
CA GLN A 98 -17.75 -28.09 28.18
C GLN A 98 -17.12 -28.62 29.48
N ASN A 99 -16.33 -27.78 30.17
CA ASN A 99 -15.68 -28.11 31.44
C ASN A 99 -16.39 -27.49 32.67
N SER A 100 -17.53 -26.82 32.47
CA SER A 100 -18.46 -26.35 33.54
C SER A 100 -19.73 -27.19 33.53
#